data_AF-A0A660LAP2-F1
#
_entry.id   AF-A0A660LAP2-F1
#
_cell.length_a   1.000
_cell.length_b   1.000
_cell.length_c   1.000
_cell.angle_alpha   90.00
_cell.angle_beta   90.00
_cell.angle_gamma   90.00
#
_symmetry.space_group_name_H-M   'P 1'
#
loop_
_entity.id
_entity.type
_entity.pdbx_description
1 polymer ?
#
loop_
_entity_poly.entity_id
_entity_poly.type
_entity_poly.pdbx_seq_one_letter_code
_entity_poly.pdbx_strand_id
1 'polypeptide(L)'
;MPLLTLRYGIPFALVVGGFVLLFAIEDEIRWDGWAMLVGSGLSVLLLNWLFRLGVAGDEERDREEAAREYFGAHGHWPDEEQD
;
A
#
# COMPACT_ATOMS: atom_id res chain seq x y z
N MET A 1 -5.44 17.61 3.76
CA MET A 1 -4.41 17.05 2.86
C MET A 1 -5.00 15.83 2.17
N PRO A 2 -4.96 15.73 0.84
CA PRO A 2 -5.47 14.53 0.18
C PRO A 2 -4.61 13.32 0.57
N LEU A 3 -5.23 12.15 0.80
CA LEU A 3 -4.57 10.92 1.25
C LEU A 3 -3.41 10.48 0.33
N LEU A 4 -3.46 10.86 -0.95
CA LEU A 4 -2.40 10.65 -1.93
C LEU A 4 -1.10 11.38 -1.54
N THR A 5 -1.18 12.58 -0.98
CA THR A 5 -0.01 13.33 -0.52
C THR A 5 0.68 12.63 0.64
N LEU A 6 -0.06 11.99 1.55
CA LEU A 6 0.56 11.25 2.64
C LEU A 6 1.15 9.92 2.15
N ARG A 7 0.44 9.19 1.28
CA ARG A 7 0.87 7.89 0.75
C ARG A 7 2.09 7.97 -0.17
N TYR A 8 2.19 9.03 -0.96
CA TYR A 8 3.25 9.18 -1.96
C TYR A 8 4.21 10.32 -1.64
N GLY A 9 3.77 11.37 -0.95
CA GLY A 9 4.60 12.54 -0.68
C GLY A 9 5.72 12.28 0.31
N ILE A 10 5.44 11.56 1.42
CA ILE A 10 6.47 11.19 2.40
C ILE A 10 7.55 10.31 1.76
N PRO A 11 7.22 9.15 1.13
CA PRO A 11 8.25 8.33 0.52
C PRO A 11 8.96 9.01 -0.65
N PHE A 12 8.26 9.82 -1.45
CA PHE A 12 8.89 10.60 -2.50
C PHE A 12 9.91 11.60 -1.93
N ALA A 13 9.55 12.32 -0.87
CA ALA A 13 10.46 13.24 -0.20
C ALA A 13 11.70 12.53 0.37
N LEU A 14 11.53 11.32 0.93
CA LEU A 14 12.66 10.50 1.40
C LEU A 14 13.58 10.11 0.26
N VAL A 15 13.04 9.59 -0.85
CA VAL A 15 13.85 9.20 -2.02
C VAL A 15 14.58 10.41 -2.60
N VAL A 16 13.87 11.52 -2.83
CA VAL A 16 14.47 12.76 -3.33
C VAL A 16 15.55 13.27 -2.38
N GLY A 17 15.29 13.29 -1.07
CA GLY A 17 16.27 13.67 -0.06
C GLY A 17 17.52 12.80 -0.10
N GLY A 18 17.36 11.49 -0.30
CA GLY A 18 18.48 10.56 -0.49
C GLY A 18 19.35 10.92 -1.70
N PHE A 19 18.73 11.21 -2.85
CA PHE A 19 19.46 11.66 -4.04
C PHE A 19 20.11 13.03 -3.85
N VAL A 20 19.44 13.96 -3.17
CA VAL A 20 20.05 15.26 -2.82
C VAL A 20 21.30 15.05 -1.98
N LEU A 21 21.25 14.18 -0.97
CA LEU A 21 22.41 13.84 -0.14
C LEU A 21 23.53 13.19 -0.98
N LEU A 22 23.16 12.28 -1.91
CA LEU A 22 24.08 11.63 -2.84
C LEU A 22 24.84 12.60 -3.77
N PHE A 23 24.29 13.77 -4.08
CA PHE A 23 24.96 14.74 -4.95
C PHE A 23 25.54 15.94 -4.19
N ALA A 24 25.05 16.24 -2.99
CA ALA A 24 25.49 17.40 -2.21
C ALA A 24 26.69 17.12 -1.29
N ILE A 25 26.90 15.86 -0.90
CA ILE A 25 28.02 15.45 -0.04
C ILE A 25 29.09 14.79 -0.93
N GLU A 26 30.38 14.89 -0.59
CA GLU A 26 31.48 14.25 -1.33
C GLU A 26 32.13 13.08 -0.58
N ASP A 27 31.92 13.01 0.74
CA ASP A 27 32.51 12.02 1.65
C ASP A 27 31.80 10.65 1.59
N GLU A 28 32.42 9.61 2.14
CA GLU A 28 31.91 8.22 2.13
C GLU A 28 30.54 8.09 2.81
N ILE A 29 30.26 8.91 3.83
CA ILE A 29 28.99 8.97 4.57
C ILE A 29 27.76 9.18 3.67
N ARG A 30 27.99 9.69 2.46
CA ARG A 30 27.00 9.89 1.43
C ARG A 30 26.28 8.62 1.02
N TRP A 31 27.00 7.50 0.92
CA TRP A 31 26.44 6.22 0.52
C TRP A 31 25.50 5.68 1.59
N ASP A 32 25.89 5.80 2.86
CA ASP A 32 25.07 5.40 4.00
C ASP A 32 23.80 6.26 4.08
N GLY A 33 23.95 7.59 4.00
CA GLY A 33 22.81 8.51 4.01
C GLY A 33 21.84 8.29 2.84
N TRP A 34 22.37 8.03 1.64
CA TRP A 34 21.56 7.69 0.47
C TRP A 34 20.81 6.37 0.67
N ALA A 35 21.50 5.31 1.09
CA ALA A 35 20.91 4.00 1.30
C ALA A 35 19.82 4.03 2.37
N MET A 36 20.05 4.76 3.47
CA MET A 36 19.05 4.94 4.53
C MET A 36 17.80 5.66 4.03
N LEU A 37 17.95 6.78 3.33
CA LEU A 37 16.81 7.59 2.89
C LEU A 37 16.03 6.93 1.77
N VAL A 38 16.72 6.43 0.74
CA VAL A 38 16.07 5.72 -0.36
C VAL A 38 15.48 4.40 0.10
N GLY A 39 16.20 3.63 0.92
CA GLY A 39 15.71 2.38 1.51
C GLY A 39 14.43 2.60 2.32
N SER A 40 14.43 3.59 3.22
CA SER A 40 13.25 3.96 4.00
C SER A 40 12.07 4.37 3.11
N GLY A 41 12.29 5.23 2.10
CA GLY A 41 11.25 5.66 1.16
C GLY A 41 10.64 4.49 0.38
N LEU A 42 11.46 3.56 -0.10
CA LEU A 42 11.01 2.37 -0.82
C LEU A 42 10.28 1.39 0.11
N SER A 43 10.75 1.19 1.34
CA SER A 43 10.04 0.37 2.34
C SER A 43 8.65 0.92 2.65
N VAL A 44 8.51 2.25 2.79
CA VAL A 44 7.20 2.88 3.01
C VAL A 44 6.27 2.68 1.81
N LEU A 45 6.78 2.81 0.58
CA LEU A 45 5.98 2.53 -0.63
C LEU A 45 5.52 1.07 -0.67
N LEU A 46 6.42 0.14 -0.37
CA LEU A 46 6.12 -1.28 -0.34
C LEU A 46 5.04 -1.59 0.71
N LEU A 47 5.17 -1.05 1.92
CA LEU A 47 4.18 -1.24 2.97
C LEU A 47 2.82 -0.67 2.55
N ASN A 48 2.77 0.55 2.00
CA ASN A 48 1.53 1.13 1.49
C ASN A 48 0.87 0.27 0.40
N TRP A 49 1.68 -0.35 -0.45
CA TRP A 49 1.20 -1.26 -1.49
C TRP A 49 0.65 -2.57 -0.89
N LEU A 50 1.35 -3.18 0.05
CA LEU A 50 0.90 -4.39 0.75
C LEU A 50 -0.40 -4.14 1.52
N PHE A 51 -0.53 -2.99 2.20
CA PHE A 51 -1.78 -2.61 2.88
C PHE A 51 -2.95 -2.53 1.89
N ARG A 52 -2.72 -1.97 0.70
CA ARG A 52 -3.76 -1.88 -0.33
C ARG A 52 -4.19 -3.26 -0.83
N LEU A 53 -3.24 -4.17 -1.03
CA LEU A 53 -3.54 -5.55 -1.40
C LEU A 53 -4.34 -6.27 -0.30
N GLY A 54 -3.96 -6.06 0.97
CA GLY A 54 -4.68 -6.65 2.11
C GLY A 54 -6.12 -6.17 2.20
N VAL A 55 -6.36 -4.86 2.08
CA VAL A 55 -7.72 -4.28 2.12
C VAL A 55 -8.58 -4.77 0.95
N ALA A 56 -8.02 -4.88 -0.26
CA ALA A 56 -8.76 -5.41 -1.40
C ALA A 56 -9.18 -6.88 -1.21
N GLY A 57 -8.41 -7.67 -0.46
CA GLY A 57 -8.76 -9.05 -0.12
C GLY A 57 -9.83 -9.16 0.97
N ASP A 58 -9.94 -8.17 1.85
CA ASP A 58 -10.96 -8.11 2.91
C ASP A 58 -12.37 -7.96 2.31
N GLU A 59 -12.51 -7.11 1.28
CA GLU A 59 -13.78 -6.90 0.58
C GLU A 59 -14.31 -8.16 -0.12
N GLU A 60 -13.43 -9.04 -0.60
CA GLU A 60 -13.83 -10.34 -1.16
C GLU A 60 -14.35 -11.27 -0.06
N ARG A 61 -13.70 -11.29 1.11
CA ARG A 61 -14.15 -12.08 2.26
C ARG A 61 -15.50 -11.61 2.78
N ASP A 62 -15.70 -10.30 2.88
CA ASP A 62 -16.98 -9.71 3.28
C ASP A 62 -18.09 -10.09 2.28
N ARG A 63 -17.79 -10.10 0.97
CA ARG A 63 -18.74 -10.56 -0.06
C ARG A 63 -19.07 -12.04 0.06
N GLU A 64 -18.07 -12.90 0.28
CA GLU A 64 -18.29 -14.32 0.52
C GLU A 64 -19.14 -14.58 1.77
N GLU A 65 -18.87 -13.85 2.86
CA GLU A 65 -19.62 -14.00 4.12
C GLU A 65 -21.07 -13.54 3.96
N ALA A 66 -21.31 -12.42 3.28
CA ALA A 66 -22.66 -11.94 2.95
C ALA A 66 -23.43 -12.95 2.06
N ALA A 67 -22.76 -13.57 1.08
CA ALA A 67 -23.38 -14.59 0.23
C ALA A 67 -23.78 -15.84 1.04
N ARG A 68 -22.96 -16.25 2.01
CA ARG A 68 -23.28 -17.38 2.91
C ARG A 68 -24.44 -17.05 3.84
N GLU A 69 -24.50 -15.85 4.38
CA GLU A 69 -25.63 -15.39 5.19
C GLU A 69 -26.93 -15.38 4.38
N TYR A 70 -26.86 -14.87 3.14
CA TYR A 70 -27.99 -14.90 2.21
C TYR A 70 -28.46 -16.33 1.93
N PHE A 71 -27.55 -17.25 1.61
CA PHE A 71 -27.87 -18.66 1.36
C PHE A 71 -28.51 -19.32 2.58
N GLY A 72 -28.00 -19.05 3.79
CA GLY A 72 -28.59 -19.57 5.03
C GLY A 72 -30.02 -19.06 5.28
N ALA A 73 -30.32 -17.81 4.88
CA ALA A 73 -31.62 -17.19 5.05
C ALA A 73 -32.65 -17.57 3.96
N HIS A 74 -32.21 -17.70 2.71
CA HIS A 74 -33.10 -17.87 1.55
C HIS A 74 -33.08 -19.29 0.95
N GLY A 75 -32.06 -20.09 1.26
CA GLY A 75 -31.92 -21.46 0.77
C GLY A 75 -31.46 -21.57 -0.68
N HIS A 76 -31.08 -20.46 -1.32
CA HIS A 76 -30.49 -20.38 -2.65
C HIS A 76 -29.41 -19.30 -2.66
N TRP A 77 -28.52 -19.33 -3.63
CA TRP A 77 -27.47 -18.31 -3.79
C TRP A 77 -28.07 -17.01 -4.36
N PRO A 78 -27.52 -15.83 -4.01
CA PRO A 78 -28.02 -14.54 -4.51
C PRO A 78 -27.86 -14.38 -6.03
N ASP A 79 -26.99 -15.18 -6.64
CA ASP A 79 -26.67 -15.23 -8.06
C ASP A 79 -27.53 -16.25 -8.84
N GLU A 80 -28.23 -17.16 -8.17
CA GLU A 80 -29.12 -18.15 -8.82
C GLU A 80 -30.43 -17.55 -9.36
N GLU A 81 -30.85 -16.35 -8.91
CA GLU A 81 -32.06 -15.68 -9.42
C GLU A 81 -31.84 -14.97 -10.78
N GLN A 82 -30.60 -14.89 -11.28
CA GLN A 82 -30.25 -14.09 -12.46
C GLN A 82 -30.05 -14.90 -13.76
N ASP A 83 -30.23 -16.23 -13.73
CA ASP A 83 -30.21 -17.15 -14.88
C ASP A 83 -31.62 -17.71 -15.20
#